data_AF-K0JQ23-F1
#
_entry.id   AF-K0JQ23-F1
#
_cell.length_a   1.000
_cell.length_b   1.000
_cell.length_c   1.000
_cell.angle_alpha   90.00
_cell.angle_beta   90.00
_cell.angle_gamma   90.00
#
_symmetry.space_group_name_H-M   'P 1'
#
loop_
_entity.id
_entity.type
_entity.pdbx_description
1 polymer ?
#
loop_
_entity_poly.entity_id
_entity_poly.type
_entity_poly.pdbx_seq_one_letter_code
_entity_poly.pdbx_strand_id
1 'polypeptide(L)'
;YVGQEKLRPQSGWTPLAFGLDWGRPPRQQNSTSFFYAHTDQWRYETLNIGEIVSPTAPTGRWDGTLIDYNVRAERMGWLPSTPQLETNSLEVGRAVATSDKDARDYVAGALKSGALKLSCHDPDNPKNWPRNMFVWRSNLLGSSGKGHEYFLKHLLGTSHGVMG
;
A
#
# COMPACT_ATOMS: atom_id res chain seq x y z
N TYR A 1 -13.83 24.84 1.88
CA TYR A 1 -13.78 23.99 3.08
C TYR A 1 -14.24 22.59 2.71
N VAL A 2 -13.56 21.53 3.17
CA VAL A 2 -13.90 20.11 2.92
C VAL A 2 -14.18 19.42 4.26
N GLY A 3 -13.49 18.32 4.60
CA GLY A 3 -13.51 17.74 5.94
C GLY A 3 -12.72 18.56 6.98
N GLN A 4 -12.91 18.22 8.25
CA GLN A 4 -12.24 18.84 9.39
C GLN A 4 -10.83 18.28 9.59
N GLU A 5 -9.90 18.57 8.68
CA GLU A 5 -8.52 18.05 8.74
C GLU A 5 -7.66 18.74 9.80
N LYS A 6 -7.95 20.01 10.11
CA LYS A 6 -7.07 20.86 10.92
C LYS A 6 -7.11 20.48 12.41
N LEU A 7 -6.27 19.53 12.80
CA LEU A 7 -5.96 19.23 14.19
C LEU A 7 -4.92 20.23 14.71
N ARG A 8 -5.39 21.27 15.43
CA ARG A 8 -4.54 22.39 15.88
C ARG A 8 -3.30 21.95 16.69
N PRO A 9 -3.39 21.08 17.72
CA PRO A 9 -2.22 20.67 18.50
C PRO A 9 -1.49 19.47 17.88
N GLN A 10 -1.10 19.57 16.60
CA GLN A 10 -0.55 18.44 15.82
C GLN A 10 0.66 17.78 16.48
N SER A 11 1.64 18.56 16.94
CA SER A 11 2.88 18.03 17.52
C SER A 11 2.69 17.36 18.88
N GLY A 12 1.66 17.75 19.64
CA GLY A 12 1.30 17.07 20.90
C GLY A 12 0.53 15.78 20.67
N TRP A 13 -0.36 15.74 19.67
CA TRP A 13 -1.17 14.57 19.35
C TRP A 13 -0.39 13.47 18.61
N THR A 14 0.50 13.83 17.69
CA THR A 14 1.23 12.87 16.84
C THR A 14 1.99 11.78 17.63
N PRO A 15 2.79 12.10 18.67
CA PRO A 15 3.49 11.06 19.43
C PRO A 15 2.54 10.12 20.16
N LEU A 16 1.46 10.66 20.76
CA LEU A 16 0.43 9.87 21.42
C LEU A 16 -0.28 8.92 20.44
N ALA A 17 -0.68 9.42 19.27
CA ALA A 17 -1.47 8.67 18.30
C ALA A 17 -0.70 7.53 17.63
N PHE A 18 0.61 7.70 17.43
CA PHE A 18 1.46 6.75 16.70
C PHE A 18 2.52 6.08 17.58
N GLY A 19 2.46 6.26 18.91
CA GLY A 19 3.40 5.66 19.88
C GLY A 19 4.85 6.10 19.71
N LEU A 20 5.09 7.34 19.25
CA LEU A 20 6.43 7.81 18.88
C LEU A 20 7.34 8.13 20.07
N ASP A 21 6.76 8.16 21.27
CA ASP A 21 7.46 8.20 22.54
C ASP A 21 8.10 6.84 22.91
N TRP A 22 7.63 5.74 22.31
CA TRP A 22 8.18 4.39 22.52
C TRP A 22 8.97 3.84 21.33
N GLY A 23 8.52 4.08 20.11
CA GLY A 23 9.12 3.50 18.91
C GLY A 23 8.94 4.39 17.67
N ARG A 24 9.98 4.46 16.82
CA ARG A 24 9.98 5.29 15.61
C ARG A 24 10.67 4.55 14.45
N PRO A 25 10.20 4.69 13.19
CA PRO A 25 8.97 5.35 12.74
C PRO A 25 7.72 4.44 12.81
N PRO A 26 6.48 4.99 12.73
CA PRO A 26 5.27 4.20 12.58
C PRO A 26 5.10 3.76 11.11
N ARG A 27 4.18 2.82 10.85
CA ARG A 27 3.80 2.41 9.49
C ARG A 27 2.54 3.16 9.04
N GLN A 28 2.72 4.34 8.45
CA GLN A 28 1.63 5.06 7.79
C GLN A 28 1.44 4.56 6.36
N GLN A 29 0.19 4.60 5.87
CA GLN A 29 -0.16 4.18 4.52
C GLN A 29 -1.20 5.13 3.90
N ASN A 30 -1.08 5.41 2.61
CA ASN A 30 -2.09 6.17 1.88
C ASN A 30 -3.23 5.23 1.42
N SER A 31 -4.44 5.46 1.93
CA SER A 31 -5.54 4.50 1.80
C SER A 31 -6.04 4.29 0.37
N THR A 32 -5.92 5.27 -0.52
CA THR A 32 -6.38 5.13 -1.92
C THR A 32 -5.64 3.99 -2.62
N SER A 33 -4.31 3.98 -2.58
CA SER A 33 -3.51 2.90 -3.17
C SER A 33 -3.74 1.57 -2.46
N PHE A 34 -3.85 1.60 -1.12
CA PHE A 34 -4.11 0.41 -0.32
C PHE A 34 -5.42 -0.29 -0.74
N PHE A 35 -6.53 0.45 -0.82
CA PHE A 35 -7.81 -0.16 -1.21
C PHE A 35 -7.88 -0.45 -2.71
N TYR A 36 -7.25 0.34 -3.57
CA TYR A 36 -7.17 0.03 -4.99
C TYR A 36 -6.52 -1.34 -5.24
N ALA A 37 -5.44 -1.65 -4.50
CA ALA A 37 -4.79 -2.95 -4.52
C ALA A 37 -5.62 -4.05 -3.83
N HIS A 38 -5.98 -3.87 -2.56
CA HIS A 38 -6.55 -4.95 -1.72
C HIS A 38 -8.07 -5.13 -1.80
N THR A 39 -8.73 -4.39 -2.67
CA THR A 39 -10.09 -4.68 -3.11
C THR A 39 -10.14 -5.00 -4.59
N ASP A 40 -8.98 -5.27 -5.21
CA ASP A 40 -8.83 -5.67 -6.62
C ASP A 40 -9.49 -4.73 -7.63
N GLN A 41 -9.71 -3.47 -7.27
CA GLN A 41 -10.32 -2.49 -8.18
C GLN A 41 -9.46 -2.26 -9.42
N TRP A 42 -8.14 -2.39 -9.28
CA TRP A 42 -7.18 -2.31 -10.38
C TRP A 42 -7.43 -3.31 -11.51
N ARG A 43 -8.07 -4.46 -11.23
CA ARG A 43 -8.42 -5.45 -12.26
C ARG A 43 -9.51 -4.98 -13.21
N TYR A 44 -10.30 -4.00 -12.77
CA TYR A 44 -11.44 -3.46 -13.50
C TYR A 44 -11.13 -2.06 -14.05
N GLU A 45 -9.84 -1.70 -14.10
CA GLU A 45 -9.41 -0.40 -14.57
C GLU A 45 -9.74 -0.23 -16.05
N THR A 46 -10.27 0.94 -16.39
CA THR A 46 -10.64 1.28 -17.77
C THR A 46 -9.84 2.46 -18.30
N LEU A 47 -9.27 3.27 -17.40
CA LEU A 47 -8.43 4.40 -17.78
C LEU A 47 -7.02 3.93 -18.11
N ASN A 48 -6.60 4.15 -19.36
CA ASN A 48 -5.25 3.86 -19.80
C ASN A 48 -4.34 5.08 -19.62
N ILE A 49 -3.05 4.83 -19.34
CA ILE A 49 -2.06 5.91 -19.18
C ILE A 49 -1.94 6.76 -20.45
N GLY A 50 -2.07 6.15 -21.63
CA GLY A 50 -2.03 6.88 -22.91
C GLY A 50 -3.11 7.95 -23.06
N GLU A 51 -4.21 7.88 -22.29
CA GLU A 51 -5.29 8.87 -22.31
C GLU A 51 -4.98 10.12 -21.48
N ILE A 52 -4.04 10.03 -20.52
CA ILE A 52 -3.70 11.12 -19.58
C ILE A 52 -2.28 11.66 -19.74
N VAL A 53 -1.44 11.00 -20.54
CA VAL A 53 -0.09 11.47 -20.86
C VAL A 53 -0.18 12.72 -21.75
N SER A 54 0.62 13.75 -21.42
CA SER A 54 0.69 14.96 -22.23
C SER A 54 1.10 14.64 -23.69
N PRO A 55 0.49 15.28 -24.71
CA PRO A 55 0.94 15.13 -26.09
C PRO A 55 2.39 15.60 -26.32
N THR A 56 2.96 16.35 -25.38
CA THR A 56 4.36 16.83 -25.40
C THR A 56 5.28 16.06 -24.45
N ALA A 57 4.81 14.95 -23.86
CA ALA A 57 5.65 14.14 -22.99
C ALA A 57 6.89 13.64 -23.75
N PRO A 58 8.06 13.56 -23.08
CA PRO A 58 9.25 13.03 -23.72
C PRO A 58 9.03 11.58 -24.14
N THR A 59 9.73 11.17 -25.20
CA THR A 59 9.71 9.78 -25.66
C THR A 59 10.15 8.86 -24.52
N GLY A 60 9.34 7.86 -24.21
CA GLY A 60 9.58 6.99 -23.07
C GLY A 60 8.54 5.89 -22.94
N ARG A 61 8.77 4.98 -21.98
CA ARG A 61 7.85 3.88 -21.69
C ARG A 61 6.72 4.36 -20.79
N TRP A 62 5.65 4.81 -21.43
CA TRP A 62 4.38 5.20 -20.81
C TRP A 62 3.32 4.09 -20.94
N ASP A 63 3.75 2.83 -20.84
CA ASP A 63 3.01 1.61 -21.21
C ASP A 63 2.50 0.79 -20.01
N GLY A 64 2.71 1.27 -18.78
CA GLY A 64 2.24 0.57 -17.57
C GLY A 64 0.75 0.77 -17.29
N THR A 65 0.16 -0.13 -16.53
CA THR A 65 -1.16 0.07 -15.91
C THR A 65 -1.06 1.09 -14.77
N LEU A 66 -2.20 1.64 -14.31
CA LEU A 66 -2.19 2.58 -13.18
C LEU A 66 -1.58 1.98 -11.90
N ILE A 67 -1.82 0.69 -11.62
CA ILE A 67 -1.19 0.01 -10.48
C ILE A 67 0.33 -0.16 -10.67
N ASP A 68 0.83 -0.37 -11.89
CA ASP A 68 2.27 -0.46 -12.14
C ASP A 68 3.01 0.83 -11.74
N TYR A 69 2.39 1.99 -11.97
CA TYR A 69 2.96 3.28 -11.54
C TYR A 69 2.98 3.40 -10.01
N ASN A 70 1.98 2.85 -9.31
CA ASN A 70 1.98 2.80 -7.85
C ASN A 70 3.12 1.91 -7.32
N VAL A 71 3.29 0.71 -7.87
CA VAL A 71 4.38 -0.22 -7.51
C VAL A 71 5.75 0.41 -7.76
N ARG A 72 5.93 1.12 -8.89
CA ARG A 72 7.16 1.88 -9.19
C ARG A 72 7.41 2.96 -8.13
N ALA A 73 6.37 3.74 -7.79
CA ALA A 73 6.47 4.79 -6.78
C ALA A 73 6.80 4.25 -5.38
N GLU A 74 6.20 3.12 -4.98
CA GLU A 74 6.51 2.44 -3.72
C GLU A 74 7.96 1.97 -3.66
N ARG A 75 8.44 1.29 -4.72
CA ARG A 75 9.83 0.81 -4.79
C ARG A 75 10.85 1.95 -4.76
N MET A 76 10.51 3.13 -5.29
CA MET A 76 11.36 4.31 -5.27
C MET A 76 11.27 5.12 -3.97
N GLY A 77 10.44 4.69 -3.01
CA GLY A 77 10.23 5.38 -1.74
C GLY A 77 9.40 6.67 -1.86
N TRP A 78 8.67 6.85 -2.96
CA TRP A 78 7.76 7.99 -3.15
C TRP A 78 6.44 7.80 -2.41
N LEU A 79 5.98 6.54 -2.31
CA LEU A 79 4.79 6.15 -1.57
C LEU A 79 5.12 5.06 -0.54
N PRO A 80 4.39 5.01 0.58
CA PRO A 80 4.45 3.87 1.49
C PRO A 80 3.79 2.61 0.88
N SER A 81 4.12 1.44 1.45
CA SER A 81 3.57 0.13 1.08
C SER A 81 2.97 -0.53 2.32
N THR A 82 1.83 -1.23 2.18
CA THR A 82 1.29 -2.09 3.25
C THR A 82 0.46 -3.24 2.66
N PRO A 83 0.80 -4.51 2.95
CA PRO A 83 2.06 -4.97 3.56
C PRO A 83 3.32 -4.48 2.81
N GLN A 84 4.49 -4.45 3.48
CA GLN A 84 5.72 -3.89 2.89
C GLN A 84 6.53 -4.94 2.12
N LEU A 85 6.76 -6.09 2.74
CA LEU A 85 7.57 -7.19 2.21
C LEU A 85 6.71 -8.47 2.21
N GLU A 86 6.88 -9.30 1.18
CA GLU A 86 6.22 -10.62 1.13
C GLU A 86 6.65 -11.52 2.30
N THR A 87 7.92 -11.39 2.71
CA THR A 87 8.45 -12.05 3.90
C THR A 87 8.10 -11.25 5.14
N ASN A 88 7.62 -11.93 6.18
CA ASN A 88 7.35 -11.32 7.49
C ASN A 88 8.58 -10.53 7.99
N SER A 89 8.38 -9.23 8.28
CA SER A 89 9.47 -8.33 8.67
C SER A 89 10.22 -8.76 9.94
N LEU A 90 9.59 -9.54 10.83
CA LEU A 90 10.26 -10.08 12.00
C LEU A 90 11.25 -11.20 11.65
N GLU A 91 10.93 -12.01 10.63
CA GLU A 91 11.88 -13.00 10.10
C GLU A 91 13.05 -12.33 9.39
N VAL A 92 12.80 -11.23 8.70
CA VAL A 92 13.87 -10.42 8.11
C VAL A 92 14.79 -9.89 9.21
N GLY A 93 14.22 -9.38 10.31
CA GLY A 93 14.99 -8.97 11.48
C GLY A 93 15.83 -10.11 12.08
N ARG A 94 15.27 -11.31 12.19
CA ARG A 94 16.02 -12.50 12.63
C ARG A 94 17.15 -12.86 11.68
N ALA A 95 16.89 -12.88 10.38
CA ALA A 95 17.89 -13.20 9.37
C ALA A 95 19.05 -12.19 9.37
N VAL A 96 18.74 -10.89 9.53
CA VAL A 96 19.73 -9.83 9.70
C VAL A 96 20.59 -10.08 10.94
N ALA A 97 19.98 -10.39 12.09
CA ALA A 97 20.70 -10.63 13.34
C ALA A 97 21.64 -11.85 13.29
N THR A 98 21.33 -12.84 12.45
CA THR A 98 22.21 -13.99 12.18
C THR A 98 23.17 -13.78 11.03
N SER A 99 23.09 -12.65 10.32
CA SER A 99 23.98 -12.30 9.23
C SER A 99 25.11 -11.39 9.70
N ASP A 100 26.27 -11.46 9.07
CA ASP A 100 27.37 -10.52 9.31
C ASP A 100 27.16 -9.15 8.62
N LYS A 101 25.91 -8.79 8.32
CA LYS A 101 25.54 -7.56 7.59
C LYS A 101 24.65 -6.67 8.44
N ASP A 102 24.84 -5.37 8.33
CA ASP A 102 23.86 -4.40 8.85
C ASP A 102 22.52 -4.53 8.11
N ALA A 103 21.43 -4.19 8.80
CA ALA A 103 20.07 -4.28 8.28
C ALA A 103 19.88 -3.57 6.94
N ARG A 104 20.47 -2.37 6.77
CA ARG A 104 20.34 -1.59 5.54
C ARG A 104 20.92 -2.34 4.35
N ASP A 105 22.14 -2.86 4.51
CA ASP A 105 22.87 -3.49 3.42
C ASP A 105 22.32 -4.90 3.13
N TYR A 106 21.86 -5.61 4.16
CA TYR A 106 21.14 -6.88 3.98
C TYR A 106 19.87 -6.69 3.16
N VAL A 107 18.99 -5.76 3.58
CA VAL A 107 17.69 -5.54 2.91
C VAL A 107 17.89 -5.01 1.50
N ALA A 108 18.76 -4.01 1.31
CA ALA A 108 19.04 -3.47 -0.02
C ALA A 108 19.64 -4.54 -0.97
N GLY A 109 20.56 -5.37 -0.46
CA GLY A 109 21.14 -6.47 -1.24
C GLY A 109 20.09 -7.53 -1.60
N ALA A 110 19.26 -7.93 -0.65
CA ALA A 110 18.24 -8.95 -0.85
C ALA A 110 17.10 -8.49 -1.77
N LEU A 111 16.72 -7.21 -1.73
CA LEU A 111 15.78 -6.61 -2.69
C LEU A 111 16.38 -6.56 -4.10
N LYS A 112 17.69 -6.23 -4.23
CA LYS A 112 18.38 -6.21 -5.53
C LYS A 112 18.52 -7.61 -6.14
N SER A 113 18.77 -8.64 -5.33
CA SER A 113 18.88 -10.02 -5.79
C SER A 113 17.54 -10.71 -6.02
N GLY A 114 16.45 -10.14 -5.49
CA GLY A 114 15.11 -10.74 -5.52
C GLY A 114 14.86 -11.78 -4.42
N ALA A 115 15.79 -11.95 -3.48
CA ALA A 115 15.62 -12.82 -2.31
C ALA A 115 14.58 -12.26 -1.32
N LEU A 116 14.47 -10.92 -1.24
CA LEU A 116 13.31 -10.25 -0.66
C LEU A 116 12.51 -9.58 -1.78
N LYS A 117 11.19 -9.60 -1.64
CA LYS A 117 10.25 -8.99 -2.59
C LYS A 117 9.33 -8.03 -1.85
N LEU A 118 9.00 -6.92 -2.50
CA LEU A 118 7.94 -6.01 -2.04
C LEU A 118 6.59 -6.69 -2.25
N SER A 119 5.68 -6.57 -1.28
CA SER A 119 4.34 -7.17 -1.37
C SER A 119 3.52 -6.61 -2.53
N CYS A 120 3.74 -5.35 -2.90
CA CYS A 120 3.02 -4.70 -4.00
C CYS A 120 3.34 -5.27 -5.39
N HIS A 121 4.37 -6.10 -5.53
CA HIS A 121 4.63 -6.81 -6.79
C HIS A 121 3.61 -7.92 -7.09
N ASP A 122 2.90 -8.42 -6.07
CA ASP A 122 1.89 -9.46 -6.21
C ASP A 122 0.84 -9.30 -5.10
N PRO A 123 -0.06 -8.31 -5.21
CA PRO A 123 -1.07 -8.05 -4.18
C PRO A 123 -2.06 -9.20 -4.01
N ASP A 124 -2.20 -10.08 -5.01
CA ASP A 124 -3.10 -11.23 -4.99
C ASP A 124 -2.53 -12.45 -4.25
N ASN A 125 -1.22 -12.48 -4.02
CA ASN A 125 -0.60 -13.51 -3.21
C ASN A 125 -1.19 -13.45 -1.78
N PRO A 126 -1.78 -14.54 -1.26
CA PRO A 126 -2.37 -14.54 0.08
C PRO A 126 -1.42 -14.16 1.22
N LYS A 127 -0.11 -14.23 1.02
CA LYS A 127 0.89 -13.71 1.98
C LYS A 127 0.86 -12.19 2.11
N ASN A 128 0.43 -11.50 1.05
CA ASN A 128 0.41 -10.05 0.92
C ASN A 128 -0.94 -9.41 1.30
N TRP A 129 -1.94 -10.20 1.71
CA TRP A 129 -3.24 -9.66 2.10
C TRP A 129 -3.24 -9.06 3.52
N PRO A 130 -3.90 -7.91 3.72
CA PRO A 130 -4.25 -7.44 5.05
C PRO A 130 -5.31 -8.38 5.66
N ARG A 131 -4.97 -9.06 6.76
CA ARG A 131 -5.85 -10.08 7.37
C ARG A 131 -6.74 -9.58 8.49
N ASN A 132 -6.32 -8.51 9.17
CA ASN A 132 -7.05 -7.93 10.28
C ASN A 132 -7.21 -6.44 10.02
N MET A 133 -8.44 -5.95 10.14
CA MET A 133 -8.77 -4.54 9.95
C MET A 133 -9.63 -4.06 11.10
N PHE A 134 -9.20 -2.98 11.75
CA PHE A 134 -9.98 -2.29 12.77
C PHE A 134 -10.68 -1.09 12.13
N VAL A 135 -12.00 -1.01 12.30
CA VAL A 135 -12.81 0.10 11.81
C VAL A 135 -13.48 0.76 13.00
N TRP A 136 -13.12 2.00 13.28
CA TRP A 136 -13.74 2.82 14.33
C TRP A 136 -13.83 4.26 13.87
N ARG A 137 -14.84 5.00 14.35
CA ARG A 137 -15.12 6.39 13.95
C ARG A 137 -15.19 6.61 12.43
N SER A 138 -15.52 5.54 11.70
CA SER A 138 -15.62 5.48 10.24
C SER A 138 -16.74 4.53 9.87
N ASN A 139 -17.50 4.88 8.84
CA ASN A 139 -18.41 3.96 8.17
C ASN A 139 -17.83 3.61 6.80
N LEU A 140 -16.73 2.83 6.80
CA LEU A 140 -15.98 2.50 5.59
C LEU A 140 -16.88 1.84 4.53
N LEU A 141 -17.62 0.81 4.93
CA LEU A 141 -18.43 0.01 4.02
C LEU A 141 -19.74 0.71 3.61
N GLY A 142 -20.23 1.69 4.36
CA GLY A 142 -21.49 2.39 4.08
C GLY A 142 -21.36 3.83 3.61
N SER A 143 -20.15 4.39 3.50
CA SER A 143 -19.96 5.79 3.13
C SER A 143 -18.70 6.04 2.30
N SER A 144 -17.51 5.77 2.85
CA SER A 144 -16.26 6.23 2.24
C SER A 144 -15.61 5.20 1.31
N GLY A 145 -16.05 3.94 1.30
CA GLY A 145 -15.56 2.87 0.42
C GLY A 145 -16.10 3.04 -1.00
N LYS A 146 -15.30 3.67 -1.87
CA LYS A 146 -15.60 3.75 -3.31
C LYS A 146 -15.38 2.37 -3.92
N GLY A 147 -16.29 1.96 -4.80
CA GLY A 147 -16.31 0.60 -5.33
C GLY A 147 -16.81 -0.43 -4.30
N HIS A 148 -17.94 -0.13 -3.63
CA HIS A 148 -18.51 -0.95 -2.55
C HIS A 148 -18.56 -2.45 -2.86
N GLU A 149 -19.03 -2.83 -4.05
CA GLU A 149 -19.14 -4.24 -4.47
C GLU A 149 -17.79 -4.96 -4.53
N TYR A 150 -16.70 -4.23 -4.80
CA TYR A 150 -15.34 -4.79 -4.78
C TYR A 150 -14.85 -5.05 -3.35
N PHE A 151 -15.25 -4.22 -2.37
CA PHE A 151 -15.01 -4.53 -0.96
C PHE A 151 -15.73 -5.82 -0.55
N LEU A 152 -17.00 -5.96 -0.94
CA LEU A 152 -17.78 -7.17 -0.64
C LEU A 152 -17.14 -8.42 -1.26
N LYS A 153 -16.77 -8.36 -2.53
CA LYS A 153 -16.17 -9.47 -3.27
C LYS A 153 -14.78 -9.86 -2.73
N HIS A 154 -13.86 -8.91 -2.69
CA HIS A 154 -12.43 -9.19 -2.59
C HIS A 154 -11.88 -9.03 -1.18
N LEU A 155 -12.48 -8.17 -0.35
CA LEU A 155 -12.04 -7.99 1.04
C LEU A 155 -12.85 -8.83 2.03
N LEU A 156 -14.18 -8.93 1.82
CA LEU A 156 -15.07 -9.66 2.74
C LEU A 156 -15.39 -11.08 2.27
N GLY A 157 -15.30 -11.36 0.97
CA GLY A 157 -15.70 -12.66 0.41
C GLY A 157 -17.19 -12.95 0.50
N THR A 158 -18.04 -11.91 0.45
CA THR A 158 -19.51 -12.03 0.55
C THR A 158 -20.18 -11.90 -0.82
N SER A 159 -21.51 -12.12 -0.87
CA SER A 159 -22.31 -11.80 -2.05
C SER A 159 -22.09 -10.36 -2.52
N HIS A 160 -22.05 -10.18 -3.83
CA HIS A 160 -21.75 -8.90 -4.48
C HIS A 160 -22.43 -8.80 -5.86
N GLY A 161 -22.54 -7.58 -6.37
CA GLY A 161 -23.09 -7.24 -7.69
C GLY A 161 -22.05 -6.97 -8.77
N VAL A 162 -20.74 -7.19 -8.53
CA VAL A 162 -19.71 -7.05 -9.57
C VAL A 162 -20.04 -7.93 -10.78
N MET A 163 -20.26 -7.30 -11.94
CA MET A 163 -20.50 -7.96 -13.23
C MET A 163 -19.18 -8.03 -14.01
N GLY A 164 -18.77 -9.23 -14.40
CA GLY A 164 -17.46 -9.50 -15.02
C GLY A 164 -16.82 -10.75 -14.46
#